data_AF-A0A4Q0ZIG3-F1
#
_entry.id   AF-A0A4Q0ZIG3-F1
#
_cell.length_a   1.000
_cell.length_b   1.000
_cell.length_c   1.000
_cell.angle_alpha   90.00
_cell.angle_beta   90.00
_cell.angle_gamma   90.00
#
_symmetry.space_group_name_H-M   'P 1'
#
loop_
_entity.id
_entity.type
_entity.pdbx_description
1 polymer ?
#
loop_
_entity_poly.entity_id
_entity_poly.type
_entity_poly.pdbx_seq_one_letter_code
_entity_poly.pdbx_strand_id
1 'polypeptide(L)'
;MHKFPTQKQIIDSVLKGIETAKNNFTYWTADELYLSYAPPKFLTIHISQEIAKLENSPELFIDATVADILRCSLPSRNDFTDFMQKRYLSQDILCLTLDERFEHKSDNDSISRVIMSIKNGVRNIKEEYKYEIEKMCKMLHREKLSDSTLDYAIFAFYLDISNSARKKSKKRIEEIINSFDNIVNSYSNLKSKFEGGNINIIPNIGEYSIGCYVIEPSFK
;
A
#
# COMPACT_ATOMS: atom_id res chain seq x y z
N MET A 1 3.65 -1.87 26.78
CA MET A 1 4.14 -1.86 25.39
C MET A 1 2.92 -1.77 24.49
N HIS A 2 2.82 -0.74 23.67
CA HIS A 2 1.68 -0.56 22.77
C HIS A 2 1.67 -1.70 21.75
N LYS A 3 0.55 -2.41 21.60
CA LYS A 3 0.46 -3.55 20.70
C LYS A 3 0.22 -3.06 19.28
N PHE A 4 1.11 -3.32 18.33
CA PHE A 4 0.87 -2.96 16.93
C PHE A 4 -0.40 -3.65 16.37
N PRO A 5 -1.20 -2.99 15.50
CA PRO A 5 -2.37 -3.61 14.88
C PRO A 5 -2.06 -4.90 14.14
N THR A 6 -3.01 -5.82 14.14
CA THR A 6 -2.90 -7.01 13.30
C THR A 6 -2.98 -6.62 11.82
N GLN A 7 -2.33 -7.41 10.96
CA GLN A 7 -2.39 -7.20 9.51
C GLN A 7 -3.84 -7.14 8.99
N LYS A 8 -4.73 -7.96 9.54
CA LYS A 8 -6.16 -7.94 9.20
C LYS A 8 -6.80 -6.59 9.53
N GLN A 9 -6.59 -6.05 10.74
CA GLN A 9 -7.13 -4.74 11.11
C GLN A 9 -6.63 -3.62 10.19
N ILE A 10 -5.36 -3.66 9.78
CA ILE A 10 -4.81 -2.70 8.82
C ILE A 10 -5.47 -2.85 7.45
N ILE A 11 -5.55 -4.06 6.90
CA ILE A 11 -6.18 -4.31 5.59
C ILE A 11 -7.66 -3.86 5.61
N ASP A 12 -8.41 -4.23 6.63
CA ASP A 12 -9.82 -3.84 6.79
C ASP A 12 -9.96 -2.31 6.84
N SER A 13 -9.06 -1.63 7.55
CA SER A 13 -9.02 -0.15 7.62
C SER A 13 -8.66 0.49 6.28
N VAL A 14 -7.74 -0.10 5.51
CA VAL A 14 -7.38 0.38 4.17
C VAL A 14 -8.57 0.25 3.21
N LEU A 15 -9.22 -0.92 3.17
CA LEU A 15 -10.39 -1.15 2.32
C LEU A 15 -11.52 -0.18 2.67
N LYS A 16 -11.82 -0.03 3.97
CA LYS A 16 -12.82 0.91 4.46
C LYS A 16 -12.45 2.37 4.20
N GLY A 17 -11.16 2.71 4.27
CA GLY A 17 -10.66 4.05 3.95
C GLY A 17 -10.90 4.42 2.48
N ILE A 18 -10.65 3.49 1.56
CA ILE A 18 -10.94 3.68 0.14
C ILE A 18 -12.45 3.78 -0.11
N GLU A 19 -13.25 2.95 0.54
CA GLU A 19 -14.72 3.01 0.44
C GLU A 19 -15.27 4.34 0.97
N THR A 20 -14.76 4.81 2.11
CA THR A 20 -15.13 6.11 2.69
C THR A 20 -14.73 7.25 1.76
N ALA A 21 -13.52 7.21 1.20
CA ALA A 21 -13.08 8.17 0.19
C ALA A 21 -14.02 8.18 -1.03
N LYS A 22 -14.36 7.00 -1.56
CA LYS A 22 -15.32 6.87 -2.66
C LYS A 22 -16.64 7.56 -2.32
N ASN A 23 -17.24 7.24 -1.19
CA ASN A 23 -18.52 7.80 -0.78
C ASN A 23 -18.46 9.33 -0.60
N ASN A 24 -17.39 9.84 0.03
CA ASN A 24 -17.19 11.27 0.20
C ASN A 24 -17.01 11.99 -1.13
N PHE A 25 -16.14 11.48 -2.00
CA PHE A 25 -15.86 12.12 -3.29
C PHE A 25 -17.09 12.12 -4.21
N THR A 26 -17.79 10.99 -4.27
CA THR A 26 -19.06 10.87 -5.00
C THR A 26 -20.08 11.88 -4.46
N TYR A 27 -20.22 12.01 -3.13
CA TYR A 27 -21.12 13.00 -2.54
C TYR A 27 -20.73 14.45 -2.89
N TRP A 28 -19.43 14.79 -2.83
CA TRP A 28 -18.94 16.13 -3.18
C TRP A 28 -19.11 16.49 -4.65
N THR A 29 -19.18 15.49 -5.51
CA THR A 29 -19.30 15.64 -6.96
C THR A 29 -20.71 15.33 -7.45
N ALA A 30 -21.70 15.25 -6.56
CA ALA A 30 -23.09 14.96 -6.90
C ALA A 30 -23.26 13.72 -7.80
N ASP A 31 -22.51 12.65 -7.50
CA ASP A 31 -22.48 11.39 -8.26
C ASP A 31 -21.94 11.50 -9.71
N GLU A 32 -21.39 12.64 -10.12
CA GLU A 32 -20.93 12.85 -11.50
C GLU A 32 -19.56 12.24 -11.81
N LEU A 33 -18.70 12.06 -10.79
CA LEU A 33 -17.31 11.66 -10.98
C LEU A 33 -16.94 10.39 -10.20
N TYR A 34 -16.11 9.56 -10.84
CA TYR A 34 -15.43 8.45 -10.19
C TYR A 34 -14.31 8.94 -9.26
N LEU A 35 -13.97 8.14 -8.26
CA LEU A 35 -12.86 8.44 -7.34
C LEU A 35 -11.48 8.52 -8.03
N SER A 36 -11.32 7.99 -9.25
CA SER A 36 -10.11 8.21 -10.05
C SER A 36 -9.88 9.66 -10.47
N TYR A 37 -10.91 10.50 -10.42
CA TYR A 37 -10.81 11.95 -10.65
C TYR A 37 -10.48 12.73 -9.38
N ALA A 38 -10.41 12.06 -8.22
CA ALA A 38 -10.09 12.71 -6.96
C ALA A 38 -8.66 13.26 -6.95
N PRO A 39 -8.41 14.35 -6.20
CA PRO A 39 -7.10 14.97 -6.14
C PRO A 39 -6.03 14.03 -5.57
N PRO A 40 -4.74 14.32 -5.79
CA PRO A 40 -3.66 13.59 -5.15
C PRO A 40 -3.86 13.47 -3.64
N LYS A 41 -3.43 12.34 -3.06
CA LYS A 41 -3.51 12.03 -1.62
C LYS A 41 -4.91 11.89 -1.04
N PHE A 42 -5.97 12.08 -1.82
CA PHE A 42 -7.33 11.93 -1.32
C PHE A 42 -7.57 10.54 -0.70
N LEU A 43 -7.14 9.47 -1.38
CA LEU A 43 -7.17 8.12 -0.81
C LEU A 43 -6.29 7.97 0.42
N THR A 44 -5.05 8.44 0.35
CA THR A 44 -4.07 8.33 1.43
C THR A 44 -4.60 8.94 2.73
N ILE A 45 -5.23 10.11 2.66
CA ILE A 45 -5.80 10.80 3.82
C ILE A 45 -6.93 9.97 4.44
N HIS A 46 -7.87 9.48 3.64
CA HIS A 46 -9.01 8.71 4.15
C HIS A 46 -8.57 7.35 4.72
N ILE A 47 -7.61 6.68 4.09
CA ILE A 47 -7.00 5.46 4.62
C ILE A 47 -6.33 5.76 5.97
N SER A 48 -5.55 6.84 6.05
CA SER A 48 -4.89 7.26 7.28
C SER A 48 -5.90 7.53 8.39
N GLN A 49 -7.02 8.20 8.08
CA GLN A 49 -8.10 8.48 9.03
C GLN A 49 -8.78 7.20 9.54
N GLU A 50 -9.02 6.19 8.70
CA GLU A 50 -9.59 4.93 9.18
C GLU A 50 -8.59 4.14 10.05
N ILE A 51 -7.30 4.12 9.69
CA ILE A 51 -6.26 3.48 10.52
C ILE A 51 -6.10 4.23 11.85
N ALA A 52 -6.25 5.56 11.85
CA ALA A 52 -6.19 6.39 13.06
C ALA A 52 -7.29 6.06 14.09
N LYS A 53 -8.40 5.42 13.66
CA LYS A 53 -9.52 5.04 14.53
C LYS A 53 -9.29 3.72 15.27
N LEU A 54 -8.25 2.96 14.93
CA LEU A 54 -7.93 1.72 15.64
C LEU A 54 -7.53 2.04 17.10
N GLU A 55 -8.02 1.23 18.04
CA GLU A 55 -7.70 1.39 19.47
C GLU A 55 -6.18 1.42 19.71
N ASN A 56 -5.47 0.59 18.96
CA ASN A 56 -4.03 0.49 18.97
C ASN A 56 -3.39 1.13 17.74
N SER A 57 -3.82 2.35 17.40
CA SER A 57 -3.38 3.05 16.20
C SER A 57 -1.84 3.23 16.12
N PRO A 58 -1.21 2.91 14.98
CA PRO A 58 0.22 3.14 14.77
C PRO A 58 0.52 4.63 14.59
N GLU A 59 1.79 4.98 14.49
CA GLU A 59 2.19 6.29 13.97
C GLU A 59 2.09 6.30 12.45
N LEU A 60 1.59 7.41 11.88
CA LEU A 60 1.24 7.51 10.47
C LEU A 60 2.15 8.54 9.80
N PHE A 61 2.95 8.11 8.83
CA PHE A 61 3.82 8.98 8.05
C PHE A 61 3.38 8.98 6.59
N ILE A 62 2.92 10.14 6.11
CA ILE A 62 2.53 10.34 4.72
C ILE A 62 3.76 10.81 3.95
N ASP A 63 4.02 10.19 2.81
CA ASP A 63 5.13 10.55 1.90
C ASP A 63 6.52 10.42 2.52
N ALA A 64 6.68 9.46 3.44
CA ALA A 64 7.98 9.07 3.95
C ALA A 64 8.87 8.61 2.80
N THR A 65 10.13 9.06 2.82
CA THR A 65 11.08 8.66 1.80
C THR A 65 11.60 7.25 2.05
N VAL A 66 12.06 6.59 0.98
CA VAL A 66 12.72 5.28 1.09
C VAL A 66 13.87 5.31 2.10
N ALA A 67 14.72 6.35 2.06
CA ALA A 67 15.80 6.51 3.02
C ALA A 67 15.32 6.60 4.48
N ASP A 68 14.26 7.37 4.75
CA ASP A 68 13.74 7.54 6.12
C ASP A 68 13.15 6.25 6.66
N ILE A 69 12.38 5.55 5.82
CA ILE A 69 11.83 4.23 6.17
C ILE A 69 12.95 3.23 6.47
N LEU A 70 14.03 3.22 5.67
CA LEU A 70 15.16 2.31 5.87
C LEU A 70 15.96 2.65 7.13
N ARG A 71 16.15 3.94 7.44
CA ARG A 71 16.77 4.38 8.71
C ARG A 71 15.98 3.90 9.93
N CYS A 72 14.67 3.80 9.81
CA CYS A 72 13.78 3.37 10.90
C CYS A 72 13.43 1.88 10.84
N SER A 73 13.99 1.12 9.89
CA SER A 73 13.68 -0.31 9.76
C SER A 73 14.88 -1.23 9.69
N LEU A 74 16.07 -0.74 9.37
CA LEU A 74 17.29 -1.53 9.41
C LEU A 74 17.90 -1.60 10.83
N PRO A 75 18.69 -2.64 11.14
CA PRO A 75 19.35 -2.78 12.45
C PRO A 75 20.26 -1.60 12.81
N SER A 76 20.89 -1.01 11.79
CA SER A 76 21.70 0.20 11.90
C SER A 76 21.17 1.26 10.95
N ARG A 77 20.93 2.45 11.49
CA ARG A 77 20.36 3.59 10.75
C ARG A 77 21.26 4.08 9.63
N ASN A 78 22.58 3.87 9.75
CA ASN A 78 23.56 4.34 8.78
C ASN A 78 23.65 3.43 7.55
N ASP A 79 23.07 2.24 7.61
CA ASP A 79 23.21 1.21 6.58
C ASP A 79 22.30 1.45 5.37
N PHE A 80 21.37 2.43 5.46
CA PHE A 80 20.38 2.68 4.41
C PHE A 80 21.01 3.00 3.05
N THR A 81 22.10 3.77 3.02
CA THR A 81 22.79 4.13 1.77
C THR A 81 23.34 2.89 1.06
N ASP A 82 24.05 2.04 1.81
CA ASP A 82 24.61 0.79 1.32
C ASP A 82 23.49 -0.18 0.89
N PHE A 83 22.42 -0.25 1.67
CA PHE A 83 21.25 -1.07 1.35
C PHE A 83 20.62 -0.65 0.02
N MET A 84 20.41 0.65 -0.17
CA MET A 84 19.85 1.21 -1.41
C MET A 84 20.75 0.93 -2.61
N GLN A 85 22.07 1.16 -2.48
CA GLN A 85 23.03 0.94 -3.55
C GLN A 85 23.09 -0.53 -3.96
N LYS A 86 23.21 -1.45 -3.00
CA LYS A 86 23.30 -2.91 -3.26
C LYS A 86 22.05 -3.47 -3.95
N ARG A 87 20.91 -2.82 -3.76
CA ARG A 87 19.60 -3.29 -4.27
C ARG A 87 19.06 -2.47 -5.43
N TYR A 88 19.86 -1.54 -5.97
CA TYR A 88 19.43 -0.64 -7.04
C TYR A 88 18.09 0.02 -6.69
N LEU A 89 18.00 0.54 -5.46
CA LEU A 89 16.84 1.26 -4.95
C LEU A 89 17.12 2.76 -5.03
N SER A 90 16.37 3.47 -5.86
CA SER A 90 16.46 4.93 -5.94
C SER A 90 15.71 5.59 -4.77
N GLN A 91 16.12 6.82 -4.46
CA GLN A 91 15.35 7.66 -3.55
C GLN A 91 13.98 7.95 -4.17
N ASP A 92 12.93 7.70 -3.39
CA ASP A 92 11.54 7.87 -3.78
C ASP A 92 10.68 7.98 -2.51
N ILE A 93 9.38 8.16 -2.64
CA ILE A 93 8.40 8.21 -1.55
C ILE A 93 7.46 7.00 -1.57
N LEU A 94 6.98 6.62 -0.38
CA LEU A 94 5.84 5.71 -0.21
C LEU A 94 4.66 6.53 0.31
N CYS A 95 3.45 6.18 -0.13
CA CYS A 95 2.26 6.99 0.14
C CYS A 95 1.91 7.03 1.64
N LEU A 96 2.10 5.92 2.34
CA LEU A 96 1.85 5.81 3.78
C LEU A 96 2.81 4.80 4.40
N THR A 97 3.39 5.15 5.53
CA THR A 97 4.19 4.26 6.38
C THR A 97 3.55 4.20 7.76
N LEU A 98 3.49 3.00 8.34
CA LEU A 98 3.00 2.76 9.69
C LEU A 98 4.16 2.33 10.59
N ASP A 99 4.37 3.10 11.65
CA ASP A 99 5.45 2.88 12.61
C ASP A 99 4.88 2.50 13.97
N GLU A 100 5.69 1.80 14.78
CA GLU A 100 5.30 1.47 16.15
C GLU A 100 5.09 2.75 16.96
N ARG A 101 3.96 2.83 17.67
CA ARG A 101 3.67 3.93 18.58
C ARG A 101 4.30 3.68 19.95
N PHE A 102 5.18 4.57 20.38
CA PHE A 102 5.79 4.55 21.71
C PHE A 102 6.21 5.96 22.15
N GLU A 103 6.68 6.10 23.39
CA GLU A 103 7.17 7.38 23.90
C GLU A 103 8.57 7.67 23.34
N HIS A 104 8.66 8.73 22.54
CA HIS A 104 9.89 9.18 21.90
C HIS A 104 10.83 9.82 22.92
N LYS A 105 12.11 9.43 22.89
CA LYS A 105 13.19 10.12 23.62
C LYS A 105 13.81 11.23 22.79
N SER A 106 13.68 11.15 21.47
CA SER A 106 14.12 12.15 20.50
C SER A 106 13.25 12.14 19.25
N ASP A 107 13.40 13.16 18.42
CA ASP A 107 12.80 13.26 17.07
C ASP A 107 13.23 12.15 16.10
N ASN A 108 14.20 11.37 16.54
CA ASN A 108 14.89 10.35 15.78
C ASN A 108 14.40 8.94 16.14
N ASP A 109 13.51 8.78 17.09
CA ASP A 109 12.98 7.48 17.45
C ASP A 109 11.83 7.11 16.51
N SER A 110 11.98 6.05 15.73
CA SER A 110 10.86 5.43 15.03
C SER A 110 11.19 4.01 14.61
N ILE A 111 10.18 3.18 14.48
CA ILE A 111 10.32 1.78 14.05
C ILE A 111 9.28 1.51 12.96
N SER A 112 9.72 1.48 11.71
CA SER A 112 8.82 1.25 10.58
C SER A 112 8.45 -0.21 10.45
N ARG A 113 7.14 -0.47 10.33
CA ARG A 113 6.55 -1.82 10.28
C ARG A 113 5.85 -2.09 8.96
N VAL A 114 5.14 -1.11 8.41
CA VAL A 114 4.32 -1.31 7.20
C VAL A 114 4.54 -0.17 6.23
N ILE A 115 4.73 -0.49 4.95
CA ILE A 115 4.81 0.50 3.86
C ILE A 115 3.67 0.32 2.87
N MET A 116 3.18 1.41 2.28
CA MET A 116 2.06 1.36 1.35
C MET A 116 2.27 2.24 0.13
N SER A 117 1.94 1.69 -1.04
CA SER A 117 1.72 2.45 -2.26
C SER A 117 0.23 2.48 -2.56
N ILE A 118 -0.34 3.67 -2.79
CA ILE A 118 -1.80 3.88 -2.86
C ILE A 118 -2.13 4.57 -4.18
N LYS A 119 -3.01 3.98 -5.00
CA LYS A 119 -3.36 4.51 -6.34
C LYS A 119 -4.88 4.55 -6.56
N ASN A 120 -5.43 5.67 -7.00
CA ASN A 120 -6.88 5.87 -7.15
C ASN A 120 -7.44 5.61 -8.56
N GLY A 121 -6.63 5.24 -9.54
CA GLY A 121 -7.05 5.09 -10.93
C GLY A 121 -6.41 3.89 -11.64
N VAL A 122 -6.32 2.76 -10.94
CA VAL A 122 -5.69 1.55 -11.50
C VAL A 122 -6.65 0.88 -12.48
N ARG A 123 -6.38 1.00 -13.77
CA ARG A 123 -7.24 0.41 -14.84
C ARG A 123 -6.55 -0.71 -15.61
N ASN A 124 -5.28 -0.53 -15.94
CA ASN A 124 -4.46 -1.49 -16.66
C ASN A 124 -3.16 -1.72 -15.90
N ILE A 125 -2.45 -2.79 -16.22
CA ILE A 125 -1.05 -2.93 -15.86
C ILE A 125 -0.28 -1.77 -16.49
N LYS A 126 0.57 -1.12 -15.71
CA LYS A 126 1.48 -0.06 -16.15
C LYS A 126 2.84 -0.30 -15.51
N GLU A 127 3.90 0.15 -16.17
CA GLU A 127 5.26 0.07 -15.64
C GLU A 127 5.40 0.82 -14.32
N GLU A 128 4.67 1.92 -14.13
CA GLU A 128 4.64 2.64 -12.85
C GLU A 128 4.17 1.76 -11.68
N TYR A 129 3.19 0.87 -11.89
CA TYR A 129 2.69 -0.02 -10.84
C TYR A 129 3.65 -1.17 -10.59
N LYS A 130 4.26 -1.72 -11.65
CA LYS A 130 5.30 -2.76 -11.52
C LYS A 130 6.50 -2.25 -10.74
N TYR A 131 6.95 -1.03 -11.05
CA TYR A 131 8.04 -0.37 -10.34
C TYR A 131 7.74 -0.21 -8.84
N GLU A 132 6.50 0.15 -8.47
CA GLU A 132 6.09 0.24 -7.06
C GLU A 132 6.15 -1.13 -6.36
N ILE A 133 5.66 -2.20 -7.01
CA ILE A 133 5.78 -3.57 -6.49
C ILE A 133 7.24 -3.97 -6.32
N GLU A 134 8.08 -3.74 -7.33
CA GLU A 134 9.51 -4.07 -7.28
C GLU A 134 10.23 -3.30 -6.16
N LYS A 135 9.94 -2.01 -6.00
CA LYS A 135 10.44 -1.16 -4.91
C LYS A 135 10.08 -1.76 -3.55
N MET A 136 8.81 -2.13 -3.34
CA MET A 136 8.37 -2.77 -2.10
C MET A 136 9.02 -4.13 -1.85
N CYS A 137 9.17 -4.97 -2.90
CA CYS A 137 9.91 -6.24 -2.80
C CYS A 137 11.36 -6.03 -2.39
N LYS A 138 12.06 -5.07 -3.01
CA LYS A 138 13.46 -4.72 -2.68
C LYS A 138 13.61 -4.24 -1.24
N MET A 139 12.63 -3.51 -0.70
CA MET A 139 12.63 -3.05 0.70
C MET A 139 12.36 -4.20 1.68
N LEU A 140 11.48 -5.15 1.35
CA LEU A 140 11.09 -6.26 2.24
C LEU A 140 12.03 -7.47 2.18
N HIS A 141 12.68 -7.72 1.06
CA HIS A 141 13.49 -8.92 0.84
C HIS A 141 14.62 -9.01 1.88
N ARG A 142 14.73 -10.10 2.62
CA ARG A 142 15.75 -10.24 3.69
C ARG A 142 16.05 -11.70 4.05
N GLU A 143 17.27 -12.00 4.46
CA GLU A 143 17.66 -13.38 4.77
C GLU A 143 17.13 -13.83 6.12
N LYS A 144 17.08 -12.91 7.10
CA LYS A 144 16.62 -13.18 8.46
C LYS A 144 15.59 -12.15 8.90
N LEU A 145 14.73 -12.55 9.83
CA LEU A 145 13.74 -11.65 10.46
C LEU A 145 14.40 -10.43 11.12
N SER A 146 15.61 -10.60 11.67
CA SER A 146 16.35 -9.54 12.35
C SER A 146 16.93 -8.48 11.40
N ASP A 147 16.95 -8.72 10.08
CA ASP A 147 17.62 -7.82 9.14
C ASP A 147 16.79 -6.59 8.78
N SER A 148 15.51 -6.56 9.17
CA SER A 148 14.65 -5.40 9.06
C SER A 148 13.42 -5.56 9.95
N THR A 149 12.83 -4.46 10.43
CA THR A 149 11.54 -4.47 11.17
C THR A 149 10.31 -4.37 10.27
N LEU A 150 10.45 -4.19 8.95
CA LEU A 150 9.30 -4.12 8.03
C LEU A 150 8.57 -5.47 8.00
N ASP A 151 7.31 -5.51 8.41
CA ASP A 151 6.52 -6.74 8.42
C ASP A 151 5.97 -7.09 7.05
N TYR A 152 5.40 -6.11 6.35
CA TYR A 152 4.77 -6.30 5.05
C TYR A 152 4.57 -4.97 4.32
N ALA A 153 4.22 -5.06 3.05
CA ALA A 153 3.88 -3.93 2.20
C ALA A 153 2.48 -4.11 1.61
N ILE A 154 1.81 -2.99 1.31
CA ILE A 154 0.50 -2.99 0.65
C ILE A 154 0.53 -2.11 -0.60
N PHE A 155 0.19 -2.69 -1.74
CA PHE A 155 -0.29 -1.94 -2.90
C PHE A 155 -1.81 -1.84 -2.83
N ALA A 156 -2.33 -0.69 -2.39
CA ALA A 156 -3.76 -0.45 -2.27
C ALA A 156 -4.26 0.34 -3.48
N PHE A 157 -5.41 -0.04 -4.04
CA PHE A 157 -5.93 0.65 -5.20
C PHE A 157 -7.44 0.72 -5.29
N TYR A 158 -7.88 1.78 -5.97
CA TYR A 158 -9.22 1.91 -6.54
C TYR A 158 -9.14 1.74 -8.07
N LEU A 159 -10.07 0.95 -8.60
CA LEU A 159 -10.28 0.73 -10.02
C LEU A 159 -11.71 1.13 -10.35
N ASP A 160 -11.89 1.92 -11.40
CA ASP A 160 -13.17 2.17 -12.04
C ASP A 160 -13.07 2.08 -13.57
N ILE A 161 -14.15 1.65 -14.18
CA ILE A 161 -14.32 1.60 -15.64
C ILE A 161 -15.75 1.96 -16.02
N SER A 162 -15.92 2.57 -17.19
CA SER A 162 -17.25 2.85 -17.75
C SER A 162 -17.99 1.56 -18.14
N ASN A 163 -19.31 1.65 -18.22
CA ASN A 163 -20.17 0.58 -18.73
C ASN A 163 -19.81 0.16 -20.17
N SER A 164 -19.32 1.10 -20.98
CA SER A 164 -18.88 0.91 -22.37
C SER A 164 -17.48 0.29 -22.52
N ALA A 165 -16.75 0.06 -21.42
CA ALA A 165 -15.42 -0.53 -21.47
C ALA A 165 -15.46 -1.97 -22.01
N ARG A 166 -14.69 -2.23 -23.08
CA ARG A 166 -14.57 -3.57 -23.70
C ARG A 166 -14.08 -4.66 -22.72
N LYS A 167 -13.19 -4.28 -21.81
CA LYS A 167 -12.60 -5.18 -20.82
C LYS A 167 -13.09 -4.81 -19.42
N LYS A 168 -13.75 -5.76 -18.77
CA LYS A 168 -14.41 -5.60 -17.47
C LYS A 168 -13.45 -5.72 -16.28
N SER A 169 -13.91 -5.29 -15.10
CA SER A 169 -13.08 -5.16 -13.89
C SER A 169 -12.45 -6.48 -13.47
N LYS A 170 -13.20 -7.59 -13.54
CA LYS A 170 -12.72 -8.94 -13.20
C LYS A 170 -11.42 -9.29 -13.93
N LYS A 171 -11.44 -9.22 -15.26
CA LYS A 171 -10.28 -9.55 -16.10
C LYS A 171 -9.12 -8.58 -15.87
N ARG A 172 -9.40 -7.31 -15.56
CA ARG A 172 -8.35 -6.32 -15.25
C ARG A 172 -7.64 -6.67 -13.94
N ILE A 173 -8.40 -6.98 -12.90
CA ILE A 173 -7.88 -7.36 -11.59
C ILE A 173 -7.03 -8.64 -11.71
N GLU A 174 -7.52 -9.67 -12.40
CA GLU A 174 -6.77 -10.91 -12.66
C GLU A 174 -5.41 -10.63 -13.33
N GLU A 175 -5.40 -9.79 -14.38
CA GLU A 175 -4.16 -9.44 -15.07
C GLU A 175 -3.21 -8.60 -14.19
N ILE A 176 -3.73 -7.68 -13.39
CA ILE A 176 -2.93 -6.88 -12.43
C ILE A 176 -2.27 -7.81 -11.41
N ILE A 177 -3.04 -8.70 -10.78
CA ILE A 177 -2.55 -9.66 -9.78
C ILE A 177 -1.49 -10.55 -10.40
N ASN A 178 -1.75 -11.15 -11.57
CA ASN A 178 -0.77 -11.99 -12.26
C ASN A 178 0.53 -11.24 -12.57
N SER A 179 0.43 -9.96 -12.98
CA SER A 179 1.62 -9.14 -13.23
C SER A 179 2.40 -8.86 -11.95
N PHE A 180 1.75 -8.68 -10.82
CA PHE A 180 2.41 -8.42 -9.54
C PHE A 180 3.02 -9.70 -8.98
N ASP A 181 2.30 -10.82 -9.06
CA ASP A 181 2.78 -12.13 -8.62
C ASP A 181 4.05 -12.54 -9.36
N ASN A 182 4.13 -12.28 -10.67
CA ASN A 182 5.36 -12.53 -11.44
C ASN A 182 6.58 -11.79 -10.88
N ILE A 183 6.41 -10.58 -10.33
CA ILE A 183 7.49 -9.82 -9.70
C ILE A 183 7.80 -10.39 -8.32
N VAL A 184 6.78 -10.64 -7.49
CA VAL A 184 7.00 -11.16 -6.13
C VAL A 184 7.68 -12.54 -6.18
N ASN A 185 7.28 -13.39 -7.11
CA ASN A 185 7.84 -14.74 -7.30
C ASN A 185 9.31 -14.75 -7.75
N SER A 186 9.87 -13.64 -8.23
CA SER A 186 11.31 -13.55 -8.49
C SER A 186 12.14 -13.43 -7.21
N TYR A 187 11.50 -13.22 -6.05
CA TYR A 187 12.15 -13.16 -4.74
C TYR A 187 11.84 -14.43 -3.95
N SER A 188 12.88 -15.19 -3.60
CA SER A 188 12.77 -16.55 -3.03
C SER A 188 12.09 -16.65 -1.66
N ASN A 189 12.00 -15.53 -0.95
CA ASN A 189 11.58 -15.39 0.45
C ASN A 189 10.44 -14.38 0.61
N LEU A 190 9.72 -14.04 -0.47
CA LEU A 190 8.53 -13.21 -0.41
C LEU A 190 7.32 -14.03 -0.84
N LYS A 191 6.16 -13.68 -0.28
CA LYS A 191 4.86 -14.18 -0.73
C LYS A 191 3.90 -13.01 -0.86
N SER A 192 2.87 -13.22 -1.69
CA SER A 192 1.80 -12.27 -1.89
C SER A 192 0.44 -12.86 -1.52
N LYS A 193 -0.51 -11.98 -1.23
CA LYS A 193 -1.94 -12.29 -1.24
C LYS A 193 -2.73 -11.07 -1.69
N PHE A 194 -3.91 -11.31 -2.22
CA PHE A 194 -4.83 -10.26 -2.63
C PHE A 194 -6.11 -10.31 -1.81
N GLU A 195 -6.52 -9.16 -1.28
CA GLU A 195 -7.72 -8.97 -0.48
C GLU A 195 -8.60 -7.90 -1.12
N GLY A 196 -9.92 -8.07 -1.04
CA GLY A 196 -10.89 -7.23 -1.74
C GLY A 196 -11.21 -7.74 -3.14
N GLY A 197 -11.28 -6.84 -4.12
CA GLY A 197 -11.60 -7.17 -5.52
C GLY A 197 -13.08 -7.38 -5.81
N ASN A 198 -13.97 -7.12 -4.84
CA ASN A 198 -15.41 -7.11 -5.07
C ASN A 198 -15.75 -6.09 -6.16
N ILE A 199 -16.54 -6.51 -7.14
CA ILE A 199 -16.95 -5.67 -8.26
C ILE A 199 -18.31 -5.09 -7.94
N ASN A 200 -18.37 -3.76 -7.86
CA ASN A 200 -19.58 -3.00 -7.62
C ASN A 200 -20.04 -2.41 -8.95
N ILE A 201 -21.30 -2.69 -9.31
CA ILE A 201 -21.91 -2.18 -10.54
C ILE A 201 -22.69 -0.91 -10.20
N ILE A 202 -22.42 0.15 -10.96
CA ILE A 202 -23.20 1.39 -10.92
C ILE A 202 -24.07 1.41 -12.19
N PRO A 203 -25.41 1.28 -12.06
CA PRO A 203 -26.32 1.22 -13.22
C PRO A 203 -26.08 2.37 -14.20
N ASN A 204 -25.97 2.06 -15.48
CA ASN A 204 -25.75 3.01 -16.57
C ASN A 204 -24.44 3.84 -16.53
N ILE A 205 -23.60 3.67 -15.50
CA ILE A 205 -22.34 4.40 -15.36
C ILE A 205 -21.16 3.44 -15.58
N GLY A 206 -21.07 2.33 -14.85
CA GLY A 206 -19.99 1.37 -15.02
C GLY A 206 -19.73 0.49 -13.80
N GLU A 207 -18.46 0.16 -13.56
CA GLU A 207 -18.03 -0.74 -12.49
C GLU A 207 -16.89 -0.10 -11.69
N TYR A 208 -16.82 -0.41 -10.41
CA TYR A 208 -15.62 -0.14 -9.61
C TYR A 208 -15.26 -1.29 -8.68
N SER A 209 -14.00 -1.29 -8.25
CA SER A 209 -13.47 -2.25 -7.30
C SER A 209 -12.38 -1.62 -6.43
N ILE A 210 -12.20 -2.16 -5.24
CA ILE A 210 -11.19 -1.77 -4.27
C ILE A 210 -10.32 -3.01 -4.01
N GLY A 211 -9.00 -2.85 -4.07
CA GLY A 211 -8.06 -3.96 -3.88
C GLY A 211 -6.92 -3.61 -2.95
N CYS A 212 -6.48 -4.60 -2.18
CA CYS A 212 -5.24 -4.57 -1.40
C CYS A 212 -4.38 -5.76 -1.81
N TYR A 213 -3.25 -5.50 -2.44
CA TYR A 213 -2.25 -6.52 -2.75
C TYR A 213 -1.15 -6.45 -1.70
N VAL A 214 -1.02 -7.50 -0.90
CA VAL A 214 -0.14 -7.56 0.27
C VAL A 214 1.08 -8.39 -0.09
N ILE A 215 2.27 -7.89 0.26
CA ILE A 215 3.55 -8.57 0.08
C ILE A 215 4.18 -8.71 1.46
N GLU A 216 4.61 -9.92 1.82
CA GLU A 216 5.22 -10.17 3.12
C GLU A 216 6.37 -11.18 3.01
N PRO A 217 7.38 -11.09 3.90
CA PRO A 217 8.43 -12.10 3.96
C PRO A 217 7.88 -13.48 4.33
N SER A 218 8.35 -14.48 3.60
CA SER A 218 8.07 -15.89 3.81
C SER A 218 9.38 -16.58 4.19
N PHE A 219 9.62 -16.69 5.49
CA PHE A 219 10.70 -17.53 6.00
C PHE A 219 10.21 -18.98 6.01
N LYS A 220 11.01 -19.86 5.42
CA LYS A 220 10.83 -21.31 5.55
C LYS A 220 11.37 -21.78 6.89
#